data_AF-A0A0A2BHV2-F1
#
_entry.id   AF-A0A0A2BHV2-F1
#
_cell.length_a   1.000
_cell.length_b   1.000
_cell.length_c   1.000
_cell.angle_alpha   90.00
_cell.angle_beta   90.00
_cell.angle_gamma   90.00
#
_symmetry.space_group_name_H-M   'P 1'
#
loop_
_entity.id
_entity.type
_entity.pdbx_description
1 polymer ?
#
loop_
_entity_poly.entity_id
_entity_poly.type
_entity_poly.pdbx_seq_one_letter_code
_entity_poly.pdbx_strand_id
1 'polypeptide(L)'
;MSNQIPKQIWSSVEHLVHLSELKYKLRDFRGAIEDKRKARELISLCLNIKGAEGQFKKLIRLSKGDKIKYDLIDDYKGKLDFTKREELVFKLEQVSEEKYNSGDYKGSIRALRRSEKYY
;
A
#
# COMPACT_ATOMS: atom_id res chain seq x y z
N MET A 1 27.27 25.10 22.85
CA MET A 1 26.42 25.34 21.67
C MET A 1 25.33 24.29 21.65
N SER A 2 24.05 24.69 21.65
CA SER A 2 22.93 23.74 21.75
C SER A 2 22.83 22.90 20.48
N ASN A 3 23.07 21.59 20.60
CA ASN A 3 22.85 20.58 19.55
C ASN A 3 21.35 20.33 19.34
N GLN A 4 20.60 21.36 18.97
CA GLN A 4 19.15 21.27 18.72
C GLN A 4 18.86 21.66 17.27
N ILE A 5 18.03 20.86 16.61
CA ILE A 5 17.59 21.10 15.23
C ILE A 5 16.83 22.43 15.22
N PRO A 6 17.10 23.34 14.27
CA PRO A 6 16.32 24.58 14.16
C PRO A 6 14.82 24.27 14.05
N LYS A 7 14.00 24.90 14.91
CA LYS A 7 12.55 24.64 14.99
C LYS A 7 11.85 24.77 13.64
N GLN A 8 12.26 25.72 12.80
CA GLN A 8 11.72 25.91 11.45
C GLN A 8 12.01 24.71 10.53
N ILE A 9 13.23 24.16 10.58
CA ILE A 9 13.60 22.99 9.76
C ILE A 9 12.80 21.77 10.22
N TRP A 10 12.66 21.58 11.54
CA TRP A 10 11.88 20.47 12.08
C TRP A 10 10.39 20.56 11.69
N SER A 11 9.80 21.75 11.73
CA SER A 11 8.42 21.98 11.28
C SER A 11 8.23 21.64 9.79
N SER A 12 9.19 22.01 8.93
CA SER A 12 9.18 21.65 7.51
C SER A 12 9.27 20.14 7.29
N VAL A 13 10.08 19.43 8.10
CA VAL A 13 10.20 17.97 8.06
C VAL A 13 8.88 17.31 8.46
N GLU A 14 8.25 17.75 9.55
CA GLU A 14 6.94 17.23 9.98
C GLU A 14 5.86 17.46 8.90
N HIS A 15 5.86 18.62 8.26
CA HIS A 15 4.94 18.94 7.17
C HIS A 15 5.13 18.03 5.96
N LEU A 16 6.38 17.79 5.52
CA LEU A 16 6.68 16.87 4.42
C LEU A 16 6.29 15.43 4.74
N VAL A 17 6.49 14.98 5.99
CA VAL A 17 6.05 13.66 6.43
C VAL A 17 4.52 13.56 6.39
N HIS A 18 3.80 14.60 6.82
CA HIS A 18 2.34 14.63 6.73
C HIS A 18 1.83 14.62 5.29
N LEU A 19 2.40 15.43 4.40
CA LEU A 19 2.07 15.44 2.97
C LEU A 19 2.31 14.08 2.31
N SER A 20 3.41 13.41 2.66
CA SER A 20 3.71 12.08 2.18
C SER A 20 2.60 11.07 2.53
N GLU A 21 2.11 11.10 3.78
CA GLU A 21 1.02 10.22 4.22
C GLU A 21 -0.32 10.57 3.54
N LEU A 22 -0.60 11.85 3.27
CA LEU A 22 -1.77 12.27 2.49
C LEU A 22 -1.69 11.76 1.04
N LYS A 23 -0.55 11.96 0.37
CA LYS A 23 -0.34 11.48 -1.01
C LYS A 23 -0.41 9.96 -1.10
N TYR A 24 0.12 9.26 -0.10
CA TYR A 24 0.00 7.81 0.01
C TYR A 24 -1.47 7.36 0.08
N LYS A 25 -2.29 8.01 0.92
CA LYS A 25 -3.75 7.74 0.99
C LYS A 25 -4.47 8.05 -0.33
N LEU A 26 -4.00 9.05 -1.08
CA LEU A 26 -4.52 9.42 -2.40
C LEU A 26 -3.97 8.55 -3.54
N ARG A 27 -3.20 7.48 -3.24
CA ARG A 27 -2.53 6.60 -4.22
C ARG A 27 -1.47 7.27 -5.10
N ASP A 28 -1.03 8.48 -4.76
CA ASP A 28 0.15 9.11 -5.36
C ASP A 28 1.42 8.61 -4.65
N PHE A 29 1.80 7.37 -4.95
CA PHE A 29 2.94 6.72 -4.31
C PHE A 29 4.26 7.38 -4.68
N ARG A 30 4.39 7.89 -5.92
CA ARG A 30 5.60 8.56 -6.38
C ARG A 30 5.80 9.88 -5.65
N GLY A 31 4.74 10.70 -5.54
CA GLY A 31 4.79 11.94 -4.77
C GLY A 31 5.00 11.71 -3.28
N ALA A 32 4.42 10.64 -2.71
CA ALA A 32 4.65 10.27 -1.32
C ALA A 32 6.13 9.92 -1.03
N ILE A 33 6.79 9.18 -1.92
CA ILE A 33 8.22 8.84 -1.80
C ILE A 33 9.09 10.09 -1.95
N GLU A 34 8.75 10.97 -2.89
CA GLU A 34 9.50 12.21 -3.14
C GLU A 34 9.50 13.12 -1.90
N ASP A 35 8.36 13.28 -1.23
CA ASP A 35 8.27 14.08 0.00
C ASP A 35 9.09 13.47 1.15
N LYS A 36 9.13 12.14 1.27
CA LYS A 36 9.97 11.43 2.26
C LYS A 36 11.47 11.61 1.98
N ARG A 37 11.88 11.68 0.70
CA ARG A 37 13.27 11.96 0.31
C ARG A 37 13.66 13.39 0.68
N LYS A 38 12.82 14.37 0.35
CA LYS A 38 13.04 15.79 0.73
C LYS A 38 13.15 15.96 2.24
N ALA A 39 12.29 15.31 3.03
CA ALA A 39 12.36 15.34 4.48
C ALA A 39 13.70 14.78 5.01
N ARG A 40 14.18 13.69 4.40
CA ARG A 40 15.48 13.08 4.74
C ARG A 40 16.65 13.98 4.35
N GLU A 41 16.60 14.64 3.21
CA GLU A 41 17.63 15.59 2.76
C GLU A 41 17.73 16.80 3.70
N LEU A 42 16.61 17.36 4.15
CA LEU A 42 16.61 18.46 5.13
C LEU A 42 17.26 18.07 6.46
N ILE A 43 17.05 16.83 6.90
CA ILE A 43 17.69 16.29 8.10
C ILE A 43 19.16 15.98 7.85
N SER A 44 19.48 15.50 6.63
CA SER A 44 20.85 15.28 6.19
C SER A 44 21.66 16.57 6.21
N LEU A 45 21.07 17.70 5.79
CA LEU A 45 21.69 19.02 5.87
C LEU A 45 21.94 19.47 7.33
N CYS A 46 21.23 18.88 8.30
CA CYS A 46 21.42 19.11 9.73
C CYS A 46 22.38 18.11 10.41
N LEU A 47 23.08 17.25 9.65
CA LEU A 47 23.88 16.08 10.13
C LEU A 47 24.98 16.38 11.17
N ASN A 48 25.29 17.64 11.45
CA ASN A 48 26.18 18.00 12.55
C ASN A 48 25.55 17.78 13.94
N ILE A 49 24.26 17.40 14.01
CA ILE A 49 23.53 17.16 15.27
C ILE A 49 23.41 15.66 15.54
N LYS A 50 24.18 15.16 16.52
CA LYS A 50 24.02 13.80 17.06
C LYS A 50 22.56 13.56 17.47
N GLY A 51 21.93 12.54 16.89
CA GLY A 51 20.58 12.08 17.26
C GLY A 51 19.44 12.52 16.34
N ALA A 52 19.68 13.41 15.37
CA ALA A 52 18.66 13.87 14.42
C ALA A 52 18.06 12.72 13.58
N GLU A 53 18.90 11.76 13.16
CA GLU A 53 18.44 10.57 12.44
C GLU A 53 17.55 9.67 13.31
N GLY A 54 17.84 9.57 14.60
CA GLY A 54 17.02 8.82 15.56
C GLY A 54 15.65 9.45 15.77
N GLN A 55 15.59 10.78 15.89
CA GLN A 55 14.34 11.54 15.98
C GLN A 55 13.51 11.40 14.69
N PHE A 56 14.15 11.46 13.53
CA PHE A 56 13.47 11.23 12.24
C PHE A 56 12.91 9.81 12.11
N LYS A 57 13.70 8.79 12.46
CA LYS A 57 13.22 7.39 12.46
C LYS A 57 12.02 7.22 13.39
N LYS A 58 12.04 7.87 14.56
CA LYS A 58 10.89 7.89 15.49
C LYS A 58 9.68 8.60 14.88
N LEU A 59 9.88 9.76 14.24
CA LEU A 59 8.82 10.51 13.56
C LEU A 59 8.15 9.69 12.45
N ILE A 60 8.93 9.05 11.57
CA ILE A 60 8.42 8.17 10.52
C ILE A 60 7.68 6.97 11.11
N ARG A 61 8.16 6.40 12.22
CA ARG A 61 7.48 5.29 12.89
C ARG A 61 6.13 5.72 13.48
N LEU A 62 6.06 6.92 14.06
CA LEU A 62 4.83 7.50 14.60
C LEU A 62 3.85 7.91 13.49
N SER A 63 4.35 8.40 12.35
CA SER A 63 3.52 8.79 11.20
C SER A 63 2.89 7.59 10.50
N LYS A 64 3.58 6.44 10.50
CA LYS A 64 3.16 5.17 9.89
C LYS A 64 1.96 4.49 10.55
N GLY A 65 1.30 5.14 11.53
CA GLY A 65 0.23 4.62 12.38
C GLY A 65 -0.34 3.27 11.96
N ASP A 66 0.08 2.20 12.64
CA ASP A 66 -0.50 0.85 12.67
C ASP A 66 -1.18 0.30 11.39
N LYS A 67 -0.57 0.49 10.20
CA LYS A 67 -1.17 0.05 8.93
C LYS A 67 -0.47 -1.07 8.18
N ILE A 68 0.62 -1.63 8.71
CA ILE A 68 1.34 -2.75 8.07
C ILE A 68 0.41 -3.96 7.82
N LYS A 69 -0.58 -4.19 8.69
CA LYS A 69 -1.50 -5.33 8.55
C LYS A 69 -2.58 -5.12 7.47
N TYR A 70 -2.98 -3.87 7.19
CA TYR A 70 -4.09 -3.56 6.28
C TYR A 70 -3.63 -3.07 4.90
N ASP A 71 -2.44 -2.48 4.78
CA ASP A 71 -1.86 -2.09 3.48
C ASP A 71 -1.58 -3.32 2.60
N LEU A 72 -1.17 -4.44 3.19
CA LEU A 72 -1.05 -5.73 2.49
C LEU A 72 -2.41 -6.24 2.02
N ILE A 73 -3.47 -6.09 2.83
CA ILE A 73 -4.83 -6.53 2.45
C ILE A 73 -5.36 -5.69 1.29
N ASP A 74 -5.11 -4.38 1.27
CA ASP A 74 -5.53 -3.51 0.16
C ASP A 74 -4.69 -3.73 -1.11
N ASP A 75 -3.39 -4.06 -0.98
CA ASP A 75 -2.57 -4.54 -2.10
C ASP A 75 -3.07 -5.90 -2.65
N TYR A 76 -3.49 -6.81 -1.77
CA TYR A 76 -4.08 -8.12 -2.15
C TYR A 76 -5.49 -7.99 -2.75
N LYS A 77 -6.30 -7.02 -2.29
CA LYS A 77 -7.65 -6.74 -2.82
C LYS A 77 -7.64 -5.87 -4.08
N GLY A 78 -6.59 -5.07 -4.28
CA GLY A 78 -6.45 -4.15 -5.40
C GLY A 78 -6.01 -4.78 -6.73
N LYS A 79 -5.57 -6.04 -6.75
CA LYS A 79 -5.10 -6.71 -7.98
C LYS A 79 -5.54 -8.17 -8.08
N LEU A 80 -6.85 -8.40 -8.25
CA LEU A 80 -7.23 -9.31 -9.33
C LEU A 80 -7.17 -8.47 -10.59
N ASP A 81 -6.00 -8.51 -11.23
CA ASP A 81 -5.75 -7.91 -12.54
C ASP A 81 -6.92 -8.25 -13.46
N PHE A 82 -7.44 -7.30 -14.24
CA PHE A 82 -8.63 -7.53 -15.08
C PHE A 82 -8.46 -8.81 -15.91
N THR A 83 -7.27 -9.02 -16.45
CA THR A 83 -6.86 -10.24 -17.15
C THR A 83 -6.90 -11.50 -16.28
N LYS A 84 -6.42 -11.45 -15.03
CA LYS A 84 -6.47 -12.59 -14.10
C LYS A 84 -7.89 -12.92 -13.65
N ARG A 85 -8.77 -11.92 -13.61
CA ARG A 85 -10.20 -12.08 -13.32
C ARG A 85 -10.89 -12.78 -14.48
N GLU A 86 -10.66 -12.31 -15.71
CA GLU A 86 -11.17 -12.97 -16.92
C GLU A 86 -10.66 -14.41 -17.04
N GLU A 87 -9.36 -14.65 -16.83
CA GLU A 87 -8.79 -16.00 -16.84
C GLU A 87 -9.42 -16.92 -15.77
N LEU A 88 -9.70 -16.38 -14.58
CA LEU A 88 -10.34 -17.13 -13.50
C LEU A 88 -11.80 -17.45 -13.85
N VAL A 89 -12.55 -16.48 -14.38
CA VAL A 89 -13.93 -16.67 -14.85
C VAL A 89 -13.97 -17.73 -15.94
N PHE A 90 -13.11 -17.62 -16.95
CA PHE A 90 -13.00 -18.58 -18.05
C PHE A 90 -12.72 -20.01 -17.56
N LYS A 91 -11.76 -20.19 -16.63
CA LYS A 91 -11.47 -21.52 -16.04
C LYS A 91 -12.65 -22.07 -15.25
N LEU A 92 -13.37 -21.22 -14.50
CA LEU A 92 -14.53 -21.65 -13.72
C LEU A 92 -15.71 -22.07 -14.61
N GLU A 93 -15.91 -21.39 -15.75
CA GLU A 93 -16.90 -21.77 -16.76
C GLU A 93 -16.54 -23.10 -17.43
N GLN A 94 -15.27 -23.32 -17.79
CA GLN A 94 -14.81 -24.63 -18.30
C GLN A 94 -15.05 -25.76 -17.31
N VAL A 95 -14.70 -25.57 -16.03
CA VAL A 95 -14.95 -26.57 -14.97
C VAL A 95 -16.45 -26.83 -14.79
N SER A 96 -17.28 -25.80 -14.94
CA SER A 96 -18.74 -25.95 -14.89
C SER A 96 -19.25 -26.86 -16.01
N GLU A 97 -18.73 -26.69 -17.22
CA GLU A 97 -19.09 -27.46 -18.41
C GLU A 97 -18.61 -28.91 -18.33
N GLU A 98 -17.36 -29.15 -17.90
CA GLU A 98 -16.82 -30.50 -17.68
C GLU A 98 -17.66 -31.27 -16.63
N LYS A 99 -18.05 -30.59 -15.56
CA LYS A 99 -18.90 -31.17 -14.51
C LYS A 99 -20.32 -31.46 -15.00
N TYR A 100 -20.86 -30.61 -15.87
CA TYR A 100 -22.15 -30.85 -16.50
C TYR A 100 -22.10 -32.10 -17.39
N ASN A 101 -21.09 -32.20 -18.26
CA ASN A 101 -20.90 -33.31 -19.18
C ASN A 101 -20.59 -34.65 -18.48
N SER A 102 -20.02 -34.60 -17.26
CA SER A 102 -19.82 -35.80 -16.42
C SER A 102 -21.01 -36.16 -15.52
N GLY A 103 -22.10 -35.37 -15.53
CA GLY A 103 -23.29 -35.60 -14.71
C GLY A 103 -23.22 -35.07 -13.27
N ASP A 104 -22.14 -34.39 -12.87
CA ASP A 104 -22.02 -33.69 -11.58
C ASP A 104 -22.70 -32.31 -11.62
N TYR A 105 -24.04 -32.30 -11.72
CA TYR A 105 -24.82 -31.07 -11.86
C TYR A 105 -24.69 -30.13 -10.65
N LYS A 106 -24.59 -30.68 -9.42
CA LYS A 106 -24.36 -29.86 -8.22
C LYS A 106 -22.98 -29.21 -8.23
N GLY A 107 -21.97 -29.91 -8.73
CA GLY A 107 -20.64 -29.37 -8.92
C GLY A 107 -20.61 -28.27 -9.99
N SER A 108 -21.29 -28.49 -11.11
CA SER A 108 -21.44 -27.52 -12.20
C SER A 108 -22.02 -26.19 -11.70
N ILE A 109 -23.20 -26.23 -11.04
CA ILE A 109 -23.87 -25.04 -10.49
C ILE A 109 -22.96 -24.28 -9.49
N ARG A 110 -22.17 -24.99 -8.67
CA ARG A 110 -21.25 -24.34 -7.72
C ARG A 110 -20.09 -23.64 -8.40
N ALA A 111 -19.56 -24.19 -9.49
CA ALA A 111 -18.50 -23.55 -10.28
C ALA A 111 -19.02 -22.28 -10.96
N LEU A 112 -20.20 -22.35 -11.58
CA LEU A 112 -20.87 -21.22 -12.22
C LEU A 112 -21.19 -20.09 -11.21
N ARG A 113 -21.81 -20.40 -10.07
CA ARG A 113 -22.06 -19.41 -9.01
C ARG A 113 -20.79 -18.77 -8.45
N ARG A 114 -19.64 -19.40 -8.62
CA ARG A 114 -18.35 -18.87 -8.19
C ARG A 114 -17.75 -17.94 -9.24
N SER A 115 -17.95 -18.18 -10.54
CA SER A 115 -17.50 -17.25 -11.59
C SER A 115 -18.28 -15.93 -11.54
N GLU A 116 -19.59 -15.98 -11.28
CA GLU A 116 -20.47 -14.82 -11.12
C GLU A 116 -20.01 -13.84 -10.03
N LYS A 117 -19.25 -14.29 -9.02
CA LYS A 117 -18.70 -13.40 -7.97
C LYS A 117 -17.57 -12.49 -8.45
N TYR A 118 -17.02 -12.76 -9.62
CA TYR A 118 -15.86 -12.07 -10.17
C TYR A 118 -16.20 -11.16 -11.35
N TYR A 119 -17.44 -11.18 -11.85
CA TYR A 119 -17.99 -10.07 -12.64
C TYR A 119 -18.11 -8.83 -11.73
#